data_AF-A0A8S9SKN8-F1
#
_entry.id   AF-A0A8S9SKN8-F1
#
_cell.length_a   1.000
_cell.length_b   1.000
_cell.length_c   1.000
_cell.angle_alpha   90.00
_cell.angle_beta   90.00
_cell.angle_gamma   90.00
#
_symmetry.space_group_name_H-M   'P 1'
#
loop_
_entity.id
_entity.type
_entity.pdbx_description
1 polymer ?
#
loop_
_entity_poly.entity_id
_entity_poly.type
_entity_poly.pdbx_seq_one_letter_code
_entity_poly.pdbx_strand_id
1 'polypeptide(L)'
;MTRGLKPGFGAYAASKAAVETMVKILAKELKGTGITANCVAPGPIATEMFYEGKSSEVVEKIAAENPFGRVGEVRDVVPLVGFLAGDGGDW
;
A
#
# COMPACT_ATOMS: atom_id res chain seq x y z
N MET A 1 -8.86 -2.01 -2.35
CA MET A 1 -8.28 -3.21 -1.68
C MET A 1 -9.01 -4.55 -1.94
N THR A 2 -10.02 -4.65 -2.82
CA THR A 2 -10.83 -5.90 -2.95
C THR A 2 -10.10 -7.11 -3.55
N ARG A 3 -8.94 -6.92 -4.21
CA ARG A 3 -8.19 -8.00 -4.87
C ARG A 3 -7.22 -8.77 -3.94
N GLY A 4 -7.00 -8.32 -2.71
CA GLY A 4 -6.00 -8.88 -1.77
C GLY A 4 -6.56 -9.63 -0.54
N LEU A 5 -7.87 -9.89 -0.50
CA LEU A 5 -8.51 -10.53 0.65
C LEU A 5 -8.26 -12.05 0.65
N LYS A 6 -7.26 -12.49 1.43
CA LYS A 6 -6.89 -13.90 1.57
C LYS A 6 -7.40 -14.47 2.90
N PRO A 7 -7.84 -15.74 2.95
CA PRO A 7 -8.06 -16.44 4.22
C PRO A 7 -6.85 -16.29 5.15
N GLY A 8 -7.10 -16.10 6.45
CA GLY A 8 -6.05 -15.87 7.47
C GLY A 8 -5.59 -14.42 7.64
N PHE A 9 -5.95 -13.50 6.73
CA PHE A 9 -5.55 -12.09 6.81
C PHE A 9 -6.63 -11.15 7.39
N GLY A 10 -7.69 -11.69 7.99
CA GLY A 10 -8.87 -10.91 8.41
C GLY A 10 -8.53 -9.71 9.31
N ALA A 11 -7.75 -9.93 10.38
CA ALA A 11 -7.36 -8.85 11.29
C ALA A 11 -6.48 -7.78 10.61
N TYR A 12 -5.55 -8.21 9.75
CA TYR A 12 -4.69 -7.31 8.99
C TYR A 12 -5.49 -6.49 7.96
N ALA A 13 -6.37 -7.15 7.22
CA ALA A 13 -7.24 -6.48 6.24
C ALA A 13 -8.18 -5.48 6.93
N ALA A 14 -8.77 -5.85 8.06
CA ALA A 14 -9.62 -4.95 8.85
C ALA A 14 -8.84 -3.73 9.36
N SER A 15 -7.63 -3.90 9.89
CA SER A 15 -6.83 -2.78 10.37
C SER A 15 -6.42 -1.83 9.25
N LYS A 16 -6.07 -2.34 8.07
CA LYS A 16 -5.74 -1.49 6.91
C LYS A 16 -6.97 -0.80 6.33
N ALA A 17 -8.14 -1.43 6.32
CA ALA A 17 -9.39 -0.78 5.96
C ALA A 17 -9.77 0.35 6.94
N ALA A 18 -9.49 0.16 8.23
CA ALA A 18 -9.66 1.21 9.24
C ALA A 18 -8.75 2.40 8.95
N VAL A 19 -7.47 2.17 8.61
CA VAL A 19 -6.55 3.25 8.20
C VAL A 19 -7.07 4.05 7.01
N GLU A 20 -7.57 3.40 5.95
CA GLU A 20 -8.15 4.12 4.80
C GLU A 20 -9.32 5.03 5.22
N THR A 21 -10.17 4.55 6.14
CA THR A 21 -11.32 5.31 6.64
C THR A 21 -10.87 6.48 7.51
N MET A 22 -9.91 6.25 8.41
CA MET A 22 -9.34 7.28 9.27
C MET A 22 -8.68 8.40 8.46
N VAL A 23 -7.93 8.06 7.40
CA VAL A 23 -7.29 9.07 6.53
C VAL A 23 -8.32 9.97 5.84
N LYS A 24 -9.44 9.41 5.39
CA LYS A 24 -10.56 10.20 4.80
C LYS A 24 -11.23 11.12 5.82
N ILE A 25 -11.36 10.68 7.06
CA ILE A 25 -11.89 11.51 8.15
C ILE A 25 -10.89 12.60 8.51
N LEU A 26 -9.62 12.25 8.67
CA LEU A 26 -8.54 13.19 8.98
C LEU A 26 -8.44 14.31 7.92
N ALA A 27 -8.57 13.98 6.64
CA ALA A 27 -8.61 14.99 5.57
C ALA A 27 -9.74 16.02 5.78
N LYS A 28 -10.91 15.60 6.30
CA LYS A 28 -12.04 16.50 6.61
C LYS A 28 -11.79 17.29 7.89
N GLU A 29 -11.19 16.67 8.90
CA GLU A 29 -10.86 17.32 10.18
C GLU A 29 -9.80 18.41 10.01
N LEU A 30 -8.89 18.24 9.04
CA LEU A 30 -7.86 19.21 8.67
C LEU A 30 -8.36 20.37 7.80
N LYS A 31 -9.67 20.50 7.59
CA LYS A 31 -10.26 21.58 6.79
C LYS A 31 -9.74 22.95 7.23
N GLY A 32 -9.22 23.72 6.27
CA GLY A 32 -8.73 25.09 6.48
C GLY A 32 -7.28 25.21 6.93
N THR A 33 -6.57 24.08 7.11
CA THR A 33 -5.15 24.09 7.51
C THR A 33 -4.16 24.12 6.34
N GLY A 34 -4.62 23.80 5.12
CA GLY A 34 -3.74 23.58 3.97
C GLY A 34 -2.98 22.25 3.99
N ILE A 35 -3.26 21.36 4.95
CA ILE A 35 -2.64 20.03 5.05
C ILE A 35 -3.49 18.99 4.32
N THR A 36 -2.87 18.18 3.47
CA THR A 36 -3.50 17.02 2.82
C THR A 36 -3.28 15.75 3.65
N ALA A 37 -4.22 14.80 3.59
CA ALA A 37 -4.09 13.49 4.22
C ALA A 37 -4.38 12.38 3.20
N ASN A 38 -3.39 11.53 2.97
CA ASN A 38 -3.41 10.49 1.94
C ASN A 38 -2.84 9.17 2.47
N CYS A 39 -3.17 8.06 1.82
CA CYS A 39 -2.56 6.75 2.08
C CYS A 39 -2.17 6.06 0.78
N VAL A 40 -1.03 5.37 0.80
CA VAL A 40 -0.55 4.55 -0.32
C VAL A 40 -0.71 3.08 0.05
N ALA A 41 -1.38 2.30 -0.82
CA ALA A 41 -1.68 0.89 -0.60
C ALA A 41 -0.89 0.01 -1.60
N PRO A 42 0.39 -0.28 -1.34
CA PRO A 42 1.19 -1.12 -2.22
C PRO A 42 0.77 -2.59 -2.16
N GLY A 43 1.10 -3.33 -3.23
CA GLY A 43 1.15 -4.78 -3.20
C GLY A 43 2.41 -5.29 -2.47
N PRO A 44 2.75 -6.58 -2.62
CA PRO A 44 4.01 -7.12 -2.10
C PRO A 44 5.22 -6.38 -2.69
N ILE A 45 6.12 -5.91 -1.82
CA ILE A 45 7.35 -5.22 -2.18
C ILE A 45 8.56 -6.05 -1.75
N ALA A 46 9.60 -6.10 -2.58
CA ALA A 46 10.85 -6.83 -2.39
C ALA A 46 11.70 -6.22 -1.25
N THR A 47 11.28 -6.46 -0.01
CA THR A 47 12.01 -6.10 1.21
C THR A 47 12.50 -7.36 1.92
N GLU A 48 13.49 -7.23 2.82
CA GLU A 48 13.95 -8.35 3.64
C GLU A 48 12.79 -9.03 4.38
N MET A 49 11.89 -8.23 4.97
CA MET A 49 10.66 -8.71 5.62
C MET A 49 9.74 -9.50 4.66
N PHE A 50 9.68 -9.11 3.39
CA PHE A 50 8.89 -9.87 2.41
C PHE A 50 9.51 -11.23 2.14
N TYR A 51 10.83 -11.35 2.05
CA TYR A 51 11.48 -12.63 1.76
C TYR A 51 11.61 -13.55 2.96
N GLU A 52 11.59 -13.00 4.18
CA GLU A 52 11.72 -13.76 5.41
C GLU A 52 10.68 -14.89 5.50
N GLY A 53 11.19 -16.11 5.70
CA GLY A 53 10.39 -17.33 5.85
C GLY A 53 9.69 -17.85 4.58
N LYS A 54 10.00 -17.32 3.38
CA LYS A 54 9.36 -17.75 2.12
C LYS A 54 10.33 -18.51 1.23
N SER A 55 9.85 -19.62 0.65
CA SER A 55 10.58 -20.31 -0.42
C SER A 55 10.49 -19.54 -1.74
N SER A 56 11.40 -19.83 -2.68
CA SER A 56 11.35 -19.28 -4.04
C SER A 56 10.02 -19.57 -4.73
N GLU A 57 9.48 -20.78 -4.59
CA GLU A 57 8.18 -21.16 -5.16
C GLU A 57 7.03 -20.30 -4.65
N VAL A 58 7.01 -19.99 -3.34
CA VAL A 58 6.00 -19.10 -2.75
C VAL A 58 6.14 -17.68 -3.30
N VAL A 59 7.37 -17.18 -3.44
CA VAL A 59 7.65 -15.87 -4.02
C VAL A 59 7.19 -15.80 -5.48
N GLU A 60 7.49 -16.81 -6.29
CA GLU A 60 7.08 -16.89 -7.70
C GLU A 60 5.56 -16.93 -7.84
N LYS A 61 4.87 -17.69 -6.97
CA LYS A 61 3.40 -17.71 -6.94
C LYS A 61 2.81 -16.34 -6.60
N ILE A 62 3.39 -15.63 -5.62
CA ILE A 62 2.95 -14.27 -5.27
C ILE A 62 3.23 -13.29 -6.42
N ALA A 63 4.38 -13.41 -7.09
CA ALA A 63 4.73 -12.59 -8.24
C ALA A 63 3.74 -12.77 -9.39
N ALA A 64 3.28 -14.00 -9.63
CA ALA A 64 2.30 -14.33 -10.67
C ALA A 64 0.89 -13.76 -10.41
N GLU A 65 0.54 -13.42 -9.15
CA GLU A 65 -0.71 -12.74 -8.83
C GLU A 65 -0.71 -11.26 -9.28
N ASN A 66 0.47 -10.67 -9.43
CA ASN A 66 0.63 -9.31 -9.93
C ASN A 66 0.48 -9.31 -11.47
N PRO A 67 -0.30 -8.39 -12.07
CA PRO A 67 -0.45 -8.29 -13.53
C PRO A 67 0.85 -8.09 -14.30
N PHE A 68 1.90 -7.55 -13.67
CA PHE A 68 3.23 -7.39 -14.25
C PHE A 68 4.13 -8.63 -14.07
N GLY A 69 3.62 -9.70 -13.45
CA GLY A 69 4.34 -10.97 -13.27
C GLY A 69 5.57 -10.88 -12.37
N ARG A 70 5.65 -9.87 -11.50
CA ARG A 70 6.79 -9.62 -10.60
C ARG A 70 6.35 -9.09 -9.25
N VAL A 71 7.21 -9.28 -8.25
CA VAL A 71 7.13 -8.55 -6.97
C VAL A 71 7.45 -7.07 -7.23
N GLY A 72 6.78 -6.18 -6.52
CA GLY A 72 7.07 -4.74 -6.60
C GLY A 72 8.43 -4.42 -6.00
N GLU A 73 9.06 -3.37 -6.47
CA GLU A 73 10.31 -2.84 -5.93
C GLU A 73 10.03 -1.55 -5.15
N VAL A 74 10.92 -1.17 -4.24
CA VAL A 74 10.79 0.10 -3.48
C VAL A 74 10.63 1.30 -4.45
N ARG A 75 11.36 1.27 -5.57
CA ARG A 75 11.29 2.29 -6.62
C ARG A 75 9.93 2.40 -7.31
N ASP A 76 9.06 1.39 -7.21
CA ASP A 76 7.71 1.46 -7.79
C ASP A 76 6.75 2.26 -6.90
N VAL A 77 7.08 2.46 -5.62
CA VAL A 77 6.23 3.16 -4.63
C VAL A 77 6.72 4.59 -4.40
N VAL A 78 8.05 4.79 -4.37
CA VAL A 78 8.68 6.08 -4.06
C VAL A 78 8.16 7.25 -4.91
N PRO A 79 8.00 7.14 -6.25
CA PRO A 79 7.53 8.25 -7.06
C PRO A 79 6.12 8.72 -6.70
N LEU A 80 5.22 7.80 -6.31
CA LEU A 80 3.87 8.15 -5.88
C LEU A 80 3.88 8.88 -4.55
N VAL A 81 4.71 8.44 -3.59
CA VAL A 81 4.88 9.14 -2.31
C VAL A 81 5.49 10.53 -2.53
N GLY A 82 6.48 10.64 -3.41
CA GLY A 82 7.08 11.91 -3.79
C GLY A 82 6.09 12.86 -4.45
N PHE A 83 5.21 12.36 -5.33
CA PHE A 83 4.12 13.15 -5.90
C PHE A 83 3.16 13.69 -4.83
N LEU A 84 2.72 12.83 -3.91
CA LEU A 84 1.80 13.21 -2.83
C LEU A 84 2.42 14.22 -1.84
N ALA A 85 3.75 14.24 -1.71
CA ALA A 85 4.48 15.11 -0.81
C ALA A 85 5.01 16.39 -1.47
N GLY A 86 4.87 16.54 -2.78
CA GLY A 86 5.28 17.73 -3.53
C GLY A 86 4.08 18.46 -4.13
N ASP A 87 4.37 19.57 -4.81
CA ASP A 87 3.35 20.50 -5.37
C ASP A 87 2.32 19.83 -6.31
N GLY A 88 2.67 18.68 -6.89
CA GLY A 88 1.75 17.91 -7.72
C GLY A 88 0.57 17.31 -6.93
N GLY A 89 0.72 17.10 -5.63
CA GLY A 89 -0.24 16.47 -4.73
C GLY A 89 -1.11 17.45 -3.93
N ASP A 90 -1.09 18.74 -4.27
CA ASP A 90 -1.80 19.80 -3.52
C ASP A 90 -3.34 19.74 -3.65
N TRP A 91 -3.87 18.91 -4.58
CA TRP A 91 -5.30 18.75 -4.84
C TRP A 91 -5.72 17.27 -4.86
#